data_AF-A0AA41VDR8-F1
#
_entry.id   AF-A0AA41VDR8-F1
#
_cell.length_a   1.000
_cell.length_b   1.000
_cell.length_c   1.000
_cell.angle_alpha   90.00
_cell.angle_beta   90.00
_cell.angle_gamma   90.00
#
_symmetry.space_group_name_H-M   'P 1'
#
loop_
_entity.id
_entity.type
_entity.pdbx_description
1 polymer ?
#
loop_
_entity_poly.entity_id
_entity_poly.type
_entity_poly.pdbx_seq_one_letter_code
_entity_poly.pdbx_strand_id
1 'polypeptide(L)'
;LYVATCSPARDAGAGYTAWGHSTLVGPFGEVLATTEHDEAIVISEIDYSLMDLRRTNLPLEKQRRGDLYQLVDVQRLNSPAT
;
A
#
# COMPACT_ATOMS: atom_id res chain seq x y z
N LEU A 1 -1.04 -7.89 -2.72
CA LEU A 1 0.04 -7.06 -2.16
C LEU A 1 -0.33 -6.71 -0.73
N TYR A 2 0.64 -6.48 0.14
CA TYR A 2 0.43 -5.88 1.45
C TYR A 2 0.84 -4.40 1.37
N VAL A 3 0.22 -3.53 2.17
CA VAL A 3 0.59 -2.12 2.25
C VAL A 3 0.97 -1.78 3.68
N ALA A 4 2.18 -1.29 3.88
CA ALA A 4 2.62 -0.71 5.14
C ALA A 4 2.76 0.81 4.97
N THR A 5 2.18 1.55 5.90
CA THR A 5 2.32 3.01 5.97
C THR A 5 2.92 3.36 7.33
N CYS A 6 3.95 4.21 7.33
CA CYS A 6 4.63 4.66 8.52
C CYS A 6 4.48 6.17 8.64
N SER A 7 3.86 6.63 9.73
CA SER A 7 3.68 8.04 10.06
C SER A 7 4.37 8.36 11.39
N PRO A 8 4.95 9.56 11.53
CA PRO A 8 5.35 10.07 12.83
C PRO A 8 4.16 10.14 13.80
N ALA A 9 4.47 10.01 15.10
CA ALA A 9 3.55 10.37 16.17
C ALA A 9 3.22 11.86 16.13
N ARG A 10 2.10 12.23 16.74
CA ARG A 10 1.60 13.59 16.73
C ARG A 10 2.42 14.48 17.66
N ASP A 11 2.96 15.55 17.09
CA ASP A 11 3.61 16.63 17.83
C ASP A 11 2.78 17.91 17.71
N ALA A 12 2.30 18.42 18.86
CA ALA A 12 1.52 19.65 18.95
C ALA A 12 2.37 20.92 18.76
N GLY A 13 3.70 20.83 18.87
CA GLY A 13 4.63 21.93 18.64
C GLY A 13 5.15 22.02 17.20
N ALA A 14 4.86 21.01 16.36
CA ALA A 14 5.34 20.98 14.98
C ALA A 14 4.55 21.94 14.07
N GLY A 15 5.24 22.51 13.07
CA GLY A 15 4.59 23.32 12.02
C GLY A 15 3.63 22.52 11.13
N TYR A 16 3.72 21.19 11.15
CA TYR A 16 2.76 20.27 10.57
C TYR A 16 2.49 19.15 11.56
N THR A 17 1.24 19.06 12.03
CA THR A 17 0.81 18.01 12.94
C THR A 17 0.46 16.75 12.15
N ALA A 18 1.32 15.73 12.21
CA ALA A 18 1.09 14.45 11.55
C ALA A 18 -0.18 13.76 12.08
N TRP A 19 -0.86 13.03 11.19
CA TRP A 19 -2.05 12.27 11.56
C TRP A 19 -1.72 11.14 12.54
N GLY A 20 -0.61 10.42 12.30
CA GLY A 20 -0.24 9.20 13.00
C GLY A 20 -0.76 7.96 12.25
N HIS A 21 -1.23 6.97 13.01
CA HIS A 21 -1.88 5.76 12.47
C HIS A 21 -1.02 5.01 11.45
N SER A 22 0.23 4.70 11.81
CA SER A 22 1.01 3.74 11.04
C SER A 22 0.22 2.44 10.93
N THR A 23 -0.01 1.96 9.70
CA THR A 23 -0.97 0.90 9.42
C THR A 23 -0.39 -0.14 8.46
N LEU A 24 -0.60 -1.42 8.79
CA LEU A 24 -0.41 -2.55 7.90
C LEU A 24 -1.75 -3.06 7.39
N VAL A 25 -1.91 -3.11 6.07
CA VAL A 25 -3.12 -3.58 5.36
C VAL A 25 -2.80 -4.83 4.55
N GLY A 26 -3.68 -5.82 4.64
CA GLY A 26 -3.61 -7.08 3.93
C GLY A 26 -4.09 -7.02 2.47
N PRO A 27 -3.93 -8.13 1.73
CA PRO A 27 -4.20 -8.20 0.30
C PRO A 27 -5.68 -8.12 -0.09
N PHE A 28 -6.58 -8.14 0.89
CA PHE A 28 -8.03 -8.01 0.69
C PHE A 28 -8.59 -6.71 1.29
N GLY A 29 -7.71 -5.76 1.65
CA GLY A 29 -8.09 -4.47 2.23
C GLY A 29 -8.37 -4.49 3.73
N GLU A 30 -8.10 -5.61 4.39
CA GLU A 30 -8.22 -5.76 5.84
C GLU A 30 -7.07 -5.04 6.57
N VAL A 31 -7.38 -4.32 7.66
CA VAL A 31 -6.35 -3.75 8.54
C VAL A 31 -5.83 -4.85 9.45
N LEU A 32 -4.55 -5.20 9.30
CA LEU A 32 -3.90 -6.24 10.09
C LEU A 32 -3.36 -5.69 11.42
N ALA A 33 -2.84 -4.47 11.39
CA ALA A 33 -2.42 -3.74 12.58
C ALA A 33 -2.38 -2.24 12.29
N THR A 34 -2.70 -1.41 13.29
CA THR A 34 -2.65 0.06 13.22
C THR A 34 -2.20 0.64 14.55
N THR A 35 -1.48 1.75 14.53
CA THR A 35 -1.27 2.60 15.70
C THR A 35 -2.39 3.63 15.82
N GLU A 36 -2.35 4.37 16.94
CA GLU A 36 -3.04 5.64 17.11
C GLU A 36 -2.07 6.80 16.76
N HIS A 37 -2.26 7.96 17.40
CA HIS A 37 -1.47 9.17 17.18
C HIS A 37 -0.25 9.31 18.09
N ASP A 38 -0.13 8.49 19.14
CA ASP A 38 1.02 8.49 20.04
C ASP A 38 2.20 7.67 19.47
N GLU A 39 3.38 7.80 20.10
CA GLU A 39 4.55 7.00 19.74
C GLU A 39 4.30 5.52 20.00
N ALA A 40 4.39 4.71 18.94
CA ALA A 40 4.11 3.28 18.98
C ALA A 40 4.83 2.54 17.85
N ILE A 41 4.92 1.21 17.99
CA ILE A 41 5.48 0.30 16.98
C ILE A 41 4.39 -0.66 16.53
N VAL A 42 4.24 -0.82 15.22
CA VAL A 42 3.41 -1.89 14.62
C VAL A 42 4.25 -3.14 14.45
N ILE A 43 3.78 -4.26 15.00
CA ILE A 43 4.37 -5.58 14.79
C ILE A 43 3.27 -6.51 14.28
N SER A 44 3.50 -7.17 13.15
CA SER A 44 2.58 -8.15 12.57
C SER A 44 3.34 -9.12 11.68
N GLU A 45 2.84 -10.35 11.57
CA GLU A 45 3.34 -11.36 10.63
C GLU A 45 2.66 -11.22 9.27
N ILE A 46 3.38 -11.52 8.19
CA ILE A 46 2.88 -11.44 6.82
C ILE A 46 2.95 -12.83 6.19
N ASP A 47 1.79 -13.33 5.75
CA ASP A 47 1.67 -14.59 5.02
C ASP A 47 1.40 -14.35 3.53
N TYR A 48 2.42 -14.53 2.70
CA TYR A 48 2.30 -14.35 1.25
C TYR A 48 1.36 -15.35 0.57
N SER A 49 1.06 -16.49 1.20
CA SER A 49 0.13 -17.48 0.63
C SER A 49 -1.29 -16.90 0.47
N LEU A 50 -1.69 -15.98 1.36
CA LEU A 50 -2.97 -15.29 1.27
C LEU A 50 -3.04 -14.41 0.02
N MET A 51 -1.95 -13.75 -0.37
CA MET A 51 -1.90 -12.93 -1.57
C MET A 51 -2.13 -13.78 -2.83
N ASP A 52 -1.50 -14.94 -2.92
CA ASP A 52 -1.63 -15.86 -4.05
C ASP A 52 -3.04 -16.45 -4.11
N LEU A 53 -3.60 -16.82 -2.96
CA LEU A 53 -4.98 -17.28 -2.85
C LEU A 53 -5.97 -16.21 -3.35
N ARG A 54 -5.81 -14.94 -2.93
CA ARG A 54 -6.69 -13.84 -3.38
C ARG A 54 -6.58 -13.61 -4.88
N ARG A 55 -5.37 -13.60 -5.45
CA ARG A 55 -5.16 -13.43 -6.90
C ARG A 55 -5.72 -14.59 -7.73
N THR A 56 -5.67 -15.81 -7.19
CA THR A 56 -6.27 -16.99 -7.83
C THR A 56 -7.79 -16.90 -7.84
N ASN A 57 -8.38 -16.50 -6.73
CA ASN A 57 -9.84 -16.38 -6.59
C ASN A 57 -10.41 -15.14 -7.30
N LEU A 58 -9.64 -14.06 -7.42
CA LEU A 58 -10.04 -12.80 -8.04
C LEU A 58 -8.95 -12.32 -9.03
N PRO A 59 -8.90 -12.88 -10.26
CA PRO A 59 -7.85 -12.59 -11.23
C PRO A 59 -8.08 -11.26 -11.97
N LEU A 60 -8.20 -10.14 -11.23
CA LEU A 60 -8.52 -8.81 -11.75
C LEU A 60 -7.51 -8.34 -12.81
N GLU A 61 -6.26 -8.80 -12.73
CA GLU A 61 -5.23 -8.49 -13.71
C GLU A 61 -5.59 -8.99 -15.12
N LYS A 62 -6.28 -10.13 -15.23
CA LYS A 62 -6.76 -10.70 -16.50
C LYS A 62 -8.01 -10.00 -17.04
N GLN A 63 -8.69 -9.23 -16.19
CA GLN A 63 -9.95 -8.55 -16.52
C GLN A 63 -9.74 -7.10 -16.94
N ARG A 64 -8.49 -6.60 -16.99
CA ARG A 64 -8.20 -5.24 -17.42
C ARG A 64 -8.59 -5.06 -18.89
N ARG A 65 -9.29 -3.96 -19.20
CA ARG A 65 -9.67 -3.58 -20.57
C ARG A 65 -8.57 -2.79 -21.25
N GLY A 66 -7.50 -3.49 -21.62
CA GLY A 66 -6.36 -2.92 -22.35
C GLY A 66 -6.73 -2.28 -23.69
N ASP A 67 -7.89 -2.64 -24.24
CA ASP A 67 -8.51 -2.04 -25.42
C ASP A 67 -9.16 -0.67 -25.15
N LEU A 68 -9.51 -0.37 -23.90
CA LEU A 68 -10.12 0.91 -23.49
C LEU A 68 -9.14 1.84 -22.78
N TYR A 69 -8.21 1.28 -22.02
CA TYR A 69 -7.24 2.07 -21.25
C TYR A 69 -5.90 1.35 -21.14
N GLN A 70 -4.83 2.14 -21.03
CA GLN A 70 -3.49 1.64 -20.79
C GLN A 70 -2.82 2.45 -19.68
N LEU A 71 -2.09 1.76 -18.80
CA LEU A 71 -1.18 2.41 -17.87
C LEU A 71 0.10 2.77 -18.62
N VAL A 72 0.40 4.06 -18.69
CA VAL A 72 1.54 4.59 -19.43
C VAL A 72 2.49 5.30 -18.48
N ASP A 73 3.74 4.84 -18.43
CA ASP A 73 4.83 5.54 -17.75
C ASP A 73 5.49 6.52 -18.73
N VAL A 74 5.12 7.80 -18.62
CA VAL A 74 5.57 8.87 -19.52
C VAL A 74 7.07 9.14 -19.36
N GLN A 75 7.63 8.94 -18.17
CA GLN A 75 9.06 9.17 -17.94
C GLN A 75 9.88 8.09 -18.65
N ARG A 76 9.48 6.82 -18.51
CA ARG A 76 10.17 5.70 -19.18
C ARG A 76 10.03 5.73 -20.69
N LEU A 77 8.89 6.18 -21.23
CA LEU A 77 8.68 6.32 -22.68
C LEU A 77 9.63 7.33 -23.33
N ASN A 78 9.94 8.42 -22.62
CA ASN A 78 10.77 9.50 -23.13
C ASN A 78 12.26 9.30 -22.85
N SER A 79 12.63 8.24 -22.14
CA SER A 79 14.03 7.88 -21.93
C SER A 79 14.65 7.39 -23.24
N PRO A 80 15.82 7.90 -23.65
CA PRO A 80 16.52 7.38 -24.82
C PRO A 80 16.85 5.90 -24.59
N ALA A 81 16.59 5.08 -25.61
CA ALA A 81 16.99 3.67 -25.59
C ALA A 81 18.50 3.60 -25.34
N THR A 82 18.88 2.93 -24.25
CA THR A 82 20.28 2.62 -23.92
C THR A 82 20.71 1.40 -24.71
#